data_AF-A0A0F9WDF5-F1
#
_entry.id   AF-A0A0F9WDF5-F1
#
_cell.length_a   1.000
_cell.length_b   1.000
_cell.length_c   1.000
_cell.angle_alpha   90.00
_cell.angle_beta   90.00
_cell.angle_gamma   90.00
#
_symmetry.space_group_name_H-M   'P 1'
#
loop_
_entity.id
_entity.type
_entity.pdbx_description
1 polymer ?
#
loop_
_entity_poly.entity_id
_entity_poly.type
_entity_poly.pdbx_seq_one_letter_code
_entity_poly.pdbx_strand_id
1 'polypeptide(L)'
;MARRPGELSVRPLLVSPRRPRTPGQAEAAEREGRELRPLSGSGFPIPPEQEEALLQRFEVWKAKWNGSLPEFIVWEFLTIDKKQIPDVDFLFQHGIFGGRTRFGGYILDYFLERRLEGWRVMGERFHLEQPEDRARDFIMKTQLMSQGIKVIDLWETDLLTRRDFVLSLAWERSASVKSRAPFGSTGG
;
A
#
# COMPACT_ATOMS: atom_id res chain seq x y z
N MET A 1 3.35 -26.64 69.60
CA MET A 1 2.55 -25.42 69.44
C MET A 1 2.31 -25.17 67.95
N ALA A 2 1.05 -25.18 67.52
CA ALA A 2 0.65 -25.04 66.12
C ALA A 2 0.56 -23.56 65.71
N ARG A 3 1.15 -23.17 64.56
CA ARG A 3 1.06 -21.82 64.01
C ARG A 3 -0.24 -21.67 63.20
N ARG A 4 -0.97 -20.59 63.45
CA ARG A 4 -2.21 -20.22 62.74
C ARG A 4 -1.89 -19.73 61.32
N PRO A 5 -2.62 -20.17 60.28
CA PRO A 5 -2.59 -19.55 58.96
C PRO A 5 -3.69 -18.48 58.90
N GLY A 6 -3.32 -17.23 58.64
CA GLY A 6 -4.31 -16.18 58.52
C GLY A 6 -3.70 -14.80 58.36
N GLU A 7 -3.10 -14.56 57.21
CA GLU A 7 -2.95 -13.19 56.68
C GLU A 7 -2.88 -13.28 55.15
N LEU A 8 -4.07 -13.36 54.56
CA LEU A 8 -4.27 -13.19 53.13
C LEU A 8 -3.90 -11.75 52.78
N SER A 9 -2.75 -11.59 52.14
CA SER A 9 -2.28 -10.33 51.57
C SER A 9 -3.29 -9.83 50.52
N VAL A 10 -4.12 -8.87 50.91
CA VAL A 10 -4.98 -8.14 49.99
C VAL A 10 -4.09 -7.21 49.17
N ARG A 11 -3.65 -7.69 48.01
CA ARG A 11 -2.95 -6.83 47.03
C ARG A 11 -3.95 -5.78 46.52
N PRO A 12 -3.62 -4.48 46.58
CA PRO A 12 -4.47 -3.46 45.96
C PRO A 12 -4.55 -3.69 44.45
N LEU A 13 -5.76 -3.65 43.91
CA LEU A 13 -6.03 -3.73 42.48
C LEU A 13 -5.30 -2.59 41.77
N LEU A 14 -4.35 -2.94 40.91
CA LEU A 14 -3.70 -2.02 39.98
C LEU A 14 -4.79 -1.40 39.09
N VAL A 15 -5.10 -0.14 39.34
CA VAL A 15 -5.95 0.67 38.46
C VAL A 15 -5.22 0.81 37.13
N SER A 16 -5.70 0.13 36.10
CA SER A 16 -5.18 0.29 34.74
C SER A 16 -5.21 1.78 34.36
N PRO A 17 -4.10 2.39 33.92
CA PRO A 17 -4.10 3.78 33.50
C PRO A 17 -5.12 3.94 32.37
N ARG A 18 -6.05 4.90 32.52
CA ARG A 18 -6.95 5.29 31.45
C ARG A 18 -6.09 5.72 30.25
N ARG A 19 -6.18 4.97 29.15
CA ARG A 19 -5.54 5.38 27.89
C ARG A 19 -6.00 6.81 27.58
N PRO A 20 -5.08 7.76 27.35
CA PRO A 20 -5.48 9.08 26.87
C PRO A 20 -6.28 8.87 25.58
N ARG A 21 -7.50 9.42 25.54
CA ARG A 21 -8.29 9.48 24.32
C ARG A 21 -7.55 10.44 23.38
N THR A 22 -6.71 9.91 22.51
CA THR A 22 -6.22 10.66 21.37
C THR A 22 -7.45 11.05 20.56
N PRO A 23 -7.71 12.36 20.32
CA PRO A 23 -8.75 12.76 19.38
C PRO A 23 -8.51 12.05 18.06
N GLY A 24 -9.56 11.48 17.47
CA GLY A 24 -9.44 10.91 16.13
C GLY A 24 -8.89 11.97 15.18
N GLN A 25 -8.03 11.58 14.24
CA GLN A 25 -7.39 12.52 13.31
C GLN A 25 -8.41 13.40 12.56
N ALA A 26 -9.65 12.92 12.40
CA ALA A 26 -10.77 13.69 11.87
C ALA A 26 -11.13 14.91 12.74
N GLU A 27 -11.27 14.74 14.06
CA GLU A 27 -11.60 15.85 14.98
C GLU A 27 -10.45 16.86 15.13
N ALA A 28 -9.20 16.41 14.99
CA ALA A 28 -8.03 17.28 15.02
C ALA A 28 -7.93 18.14 13.73
N ALA A 29 -8.25 17.55 12.57
CA ALA A 29 -8.29 18.27 11.30
C ALA A 29 -9.45 19.28 11.25
N GLU A 30 -10.62 18.93 11.78
CA GLU A 30 -11.79 19.83 11.87
C GLU A 30 -11.53 21.04 12.79
N ARG A 31 -10.84 20.84 13.92
CA ARG A 31 -10.51 21.93 14.86
C ARG A 31 -9.52 22.95 14.31
N GLU A 32 -8.63 22.56 13.39
CA GLU A 32 -7.63 23.46 12.81
C GLU A 32 -8.15 24.23 11.59
N GLY A 33 -9.39 24.04 11.16
CA GLY A 33 -9.92 24.65 9.93
C GLY A 33 -9.12 24.28 8.68
N ARG A 34 -8.31 23.22 8.76
CA ARG A 34 -7.49 22.72 7.67
C ARG A 34 -8.34 21.72 6.90
N GLU A 35 -9.02 22.24 5.89
CA GLU A 35 -9.59 21.41 4.83
C GLU A 35 -8.51 20.44 4.34
N LEU A 36 -8.75 19.14 4.47
CA LEU A 36 -7.88 18.09 3.93
C LEU A 36 -7.90 18.22 2.41
N ARG A 37 -7.09 19.13 1.88
CA ARG A 37 -6.94 19.27 0.43
C ARG A 37 -6.41 17.94 -0.08
N PRO A 38 -7.11 17.25 -1.02
CA PRO A 38 -6.50 16.14 -1.72
C PRO A 38 -5.17 16.64 -2.30
N LEU A 39 -4.12 15.81 -2.23
CA LEU A 39 -2.79 16.08 -2.79
C LEU A 39 -2.82 16.08 -4.33
N SER A 40 -3.95 16.46 -4.92
CA SER A 40 -4.30 16.34 -6.32
C SER A 40 -3.77 17.53 -7.10
N GLY A 41 -2.81 17.28 -8.00
CA GLY A 41 -2.79 18.01 -9.27
C GLY A 41 -4.14 17.88 -9.97
N SER A 42 -4.44 18.76 -10.92
CA SER A 42 -5.72 18.77 -11.64
C SER A 42 -6.08 17.35 -12.09
N GLY A 43 -7.10 16.75 -11.45
CA GLY A 43 -7.67 15.50 -11.91
C GLY A 43 -8.20 15.76 -13.31
N PHE A 44 -7.54 15.25 -14.33
CA PHE A 44 -8.10 15.23 -15.67
C PHE A 44 -9.07 14.04 -15.66
N PRO A 45 -10.40 14.28 -15.56
CA PRO A 45 -11.35 13.18 -15.55
C PRO A 45 -11.20 12.40 -16.86
N ILE A 46 -11.18 11.08 -16.76
CA ILE A 46 -11.13 10.20 -17.92
C ILE A 46 -12.45 10.40 -18.69
N PRO A 47 -12.41 10.71 -20.00
CA PRO A 47 -13.63 10.79 -20.80
C PRO A 47 -14.39 9.45 -20.75
N PRO A 48 -15.72 9.45 -20.63
CA PRO A 48 -16.52 8.23 -20.43
C PRO A 48 -16.35 7.20 -21.56
N GLU A 49 -16.15 7.65 -22.80
CA GLU A 49 -15.89 6.76 -23.95
C GLU A 49 -14.58 5.96 -23.79
N GLN A 50 -13.57 6.55 -23.15
CA GLN A 50 -12.31 5.86 -22.87
C GLN A 50 -12.45 4.85 -21.73
N GLU A 51 -13.41 5.07 -20.83
CA GLU A 51 -13.72 4.17 -19.72
C GLU A 51 -14.39 2.88 -20.22
N GLU A 52 -15.39 2.98 -21.10
CA GLU A 52 -16.05 1.80 -21.67
C GLU A 52 -15.07 0.90 -22.45
N ALA A 53 -14.24 1.50 -23.32
CA ALA A 53 -13.24 0.76 -24.07
C ALA A 53 -12.21 0.08 -23.16
N LEU A 54 -11.86 0.73 -22.04
CA LEU A 54 -10.96 0.17 -21.03
C LEU A 54 -11.59 -1.01 -20.29
N LEU A 55 -12.86 -0.89 -19.90
CA LEU A 55 -13.59 -1.98 -19.25
C LEU A 55 -13.73 -3.21 -20.16
N GLN A 56 -13.95 -3.02 -21.46
CA GLN A 56 -13.98 -4.12 -22.41
C GLN A 56 -12.62 -4.86 -22.50
N ARG A 57 -11.51 -4.12 -22.58
CA ARG A 57 -10.17 -4.72 -22.56
C ARG A 57 -9.88 -5.42 -21.23
N PHE A 58 -10.33 -4.81 -20.13
CA PHE A 58 -10.21 -5.37 -18.79
C PHE A 58 -10.87 -6.74 -18.68
N GLU A 59 -12.11 -6.91 -19.16
CA GLU A 59 -12.80 -8.20 -19.06
C GLU A 59 -12.07 -9.33 -19.80
N VAL A 60 -11.51 -9.04 -20.98
CA VAL A 60 -10.67 -10.00 -21.72
C VAL A 60 -9.40 -10.35 -20.94
N TRP A 61 -8.73 -9.33 -20.38
CA TRP A 61 -7.52 -9.52 -19.59
C TRP A 61 -7.79 -10.30 -18.30
N LYS A 62 -8.87 -9.97 -17.59
CA LYS A 62 -9.30 -10.59 -16.33
C LYS A 62 -9.60 -12.08 -16.52
N ALA A 63 -10.23 -12.46 -17.63
CA ALA A 63 -10.48 -13.86 -17.95
C ALA A 63 -9.17 -14.68 -18.05
N LYS A 64 -8.05 -14.05 -18.40
CA LYS A 64 -6.74 -14.71 -18.53
C LYS A 64 -5.92 -14.70 -17.24
N TRP A 65 -5.91 -13.57 -16.54
CA TRP A 65 -4.96 -13.32 -15.44
C TRP A 65 -5.61 -13.26 -14.05
N ASN A 66 -6.95 -13.21 -13.98
CA ASN A 66 -7.71 -13.15 -12.73
C ASN A 66 -7.26 -12.04 -11.76
N GLY A 67 -6.93 -10.86 -12.29
CA GLY A 67 -6.52 -9.70 -11.51
C GLY A 67 -7.61 -8.64 -11.30
N SER A 68 -7.24 -7.56 -10.64
CA SER A 68 -8.12 -6.40 -10.36
C SER A 68 -8.05 -5.32 -11.45
N LEU A 69 -9.02 -4.39 -11.46
CA LEU A 69 -9.01 -3.26 -12.40
C LEU A 69 -7.79 -2.34 -12.20
N PRO A 70 -7.38 -1.98 -10.96
CA PRO A 70 -6.16 -1.22 -10.74
C PRO A 70 -4.89 -1.93 -11.24
N GLU A 71 -4.79 -3.25 -11.07
CA GLU A 71 -3.72 -4.04 -11.69
C GLU A 71 -3.76 -3.92 -13.22
N PHE A 72 -4.93 -4.14 -13.83
CA PHE A 72 -5.06 -4.01 -15.28
C PHE A 72 -4.61 -2.63 -15.81
N ILE A 73 -4.88 -1.55 -15.09
CA ILE A 73 -4.41 -0.20 -15.45
C ILE A 73 -2.87 -0.13 -15.50
N VAL A 74 -2.18 -0.74 -14.52
CA VAL A 74 -0.72 -0.85 -14.52
C VAL A 74 -0.24 -1.72 -15.68
N TRP A 75 -0.90 -2.85 -15.91
CA TRP A 75 -0.59 -3.77 -17.01
C TRP A 75 -0.68 -3.06 -18.37
N GLU A 76 -1.76 -2.33 -18.61
CA GLU A 76 -1.99 -1.60 -19.87
C GLU A 76 -0.89 -0.56 -20.08
N PHE A 77 -0.55 0.22 -19.06
CA PHE A 77 0.55 1.19 -19.13
C PHE A 77 1.90 0.52 -19.46
N LEU A 78 2.23 -0.59 -18.81
CA LEU A 78 3.49 -1.29 -19.09
C LEU A 78 3.53 -1.85 -20.51
N THR A 79 2.44 -2.47 -20.97
CA THR A 79 2.40 -3.19 -22.25
C THR A 79 2.11 -2.30 -23.46
N ILE A 80 1.22 -1.32 -23.34
CA ILE A 80 0.82 -0.43 -24.43
C ILE A 80 1.75 0.79 -24.48
N ASP A 81 1.86 1.53 -23.38
CA ASP A 81 2.59 2.81 -23.40
C ASP A 81 4.10 2.61 -23.35
N LYS A 82 4.56 1.69 -22.48
CA LYS A 82 6.00 1.41 -22.30
C LYS A 82 6.48 0.23 -23.14
N LYS A 83 5.59 -0.44 -23.88
CA LYS A 83 5.91 -1.54 -24.80
C LYS A 83 6.73 -2.66 -24.15
N GLN A 84 6.52 -2.88 -22.85
CA GLN A 84 7.17 -3.95 -22.09
C GLN A 84 6.46 -5.27 -22.38
N ILE A 85 7.23 -6.35 -22.50
CA ILE A 85 6.72 -7.68 -22.79
C ILE A 85 6.57 -8.44 -21.45
N PRO A 86 5.36 -8.93 -21.12
CA PRO A 86 5.15 -9.78 -19.94
C PRO A 86 6.03 -11.04 -20.00
N ASP A 87 6.49 -11.52 -18.84
CA ASP A 87 7.39 -12.67 -18.68
C ASP A 87 8.79 -12.50 -19.31
N VAL A 88 9.10 -11.31 -19.84
CA VAL A 88 10.41 -10.96 -20.41
C VAL A 88 10.99 -9.71 -19.76
N ASP A 89 10.21 -8.61 -19.77
CA ASP A 89 10.63 -7.34 -19.19
C ASP A 89 10.07 -7.12 -17.77
N PHE A 90 8.93 -7.75 -17.47
CA PHE A 90 8.35 -7.77 -16.13
C PHE A 90 7.59 -9.07 -15.84
N LEU A 91 7.50 -9.43 -14.56
CA LEU A 91 6.74 -10.57 -14.07
C LEU A 91 5.48 -10.08 -13.33
N PHE A 92 4.33 -10.65 -13.66
CA PHE A 92 3.05 -10.31 -13.02
C PHE A 92 2.68 -11.30 -11.92
N GLN A 93 2.20 -10.79 -10.78
CA GLN A 93 1.90 -11.55 -9.56
C GLN A 93 3.02 -12.52 -9.16
N HIS A 94 4.27 -12.06 -9.29
CA HIS A 94 5.41 -12.91 -9.06
C HIS A 94 5.58 -13.20 -7.57
N GLY A 95 5.44 -14.47 -7.20
CA GLY A 95 5.79 -14.96 -5.87
C GLY A 95 7.31 -15.00 -5.72
N ILE A 96 7.93 -13.91 -5.28
CA ILE A 96 9.34 -13.96 -4.88
C ILE A 96 9.41 -14.77 -3.57
N PHE A 97 10.29 -15.79 -3.53
CA PHE A 97 10.53 -16.69 -2.39
C PHE A 97 9.48 -17.78 -2.12
N GLY A 98 9.19 -18.62 -3.12
CA GLY A 98 8.69 -19.97 -2.87
C GLY A 98 7.21 -20.05 -2.47
N GLY A 99 6.37 -19.29 -3.18
CA GLY A 99 4.91 -19.34 -3.06
C GLY A 99 4.38 -18.96 -1.67
N ARG A 100 3.05 -18.85 -1.55
CA ARG A 100 2.39 -18.54 -0.26
C ARG A 100 2.69 -19.56 0.85
N THR A 101 3.22 -20.73 0.52
CA THR A 101 3.12 -21.94 1.34
C THR A 101 4.30 -22.25 2.26
N ARG A 102 5.51 -21.68 2.06
CA ARG A 102 6.67 -22.05 2.91
C ARG A 102 7.11 -21.01 3.94
N PHE A 103 6.98 -19.72 3.65
CA PHE A 103 7.40 -18.65 4.58
C PHE A 103 6.48 -17.43 4.57
N GLY A 104 5.24 -17.58 4.09
CA GLY A 104 4.39 -16.42 3.82
C GLY A 104 4.98 -15.56 2.70
N GLY A 105 5.33 -16.19 1.58
CA GLY A 105 5.95 -15.52 0.43
C GLY A 105 5.14 -14.31 -0.01
N TYR A 106 5.86 -13.21 -0.23
CA TYR A 106 5.27 -11.93 -0.55
C TYR A 106 5.11 -11.81 -2.07
N ILE A 107 3.93 -11.42 -2.50
CA ILE A 107 3.60 -11.28 -3.91
C ILE A 107 3.79 -9.82 -4.27
N LEU A 108 4.71 -9.55 -5.21
CA LEU A 108 4.73 -8.29 -5.94
C LEU A 108 3.74 -8.42 -7.09
N ASP A 109 2.90 -7.41 -7.28
CA ASP A 109 1.96 -7.40 -8.41
C ASP A 109 2.72 -7.28 -9.73
N TYR A 110 3.78 -6.47 -9.75
CA TYR A 110 4.70 -6.37 -10.90
C TYR A 110 6.15 -6.35 -10.42
N PHE A 111 7.00 -7.16 -11.03
CA PHE A 111 8.44 -7.14 -10.78
C PHE A 111 9.20 -6.86 -12.08
N LEU A 112 9.90 -5.73 -12.13
CA LEU A 112 10.70 -5.29 -13.27
C LEU A 112 12.16 -5.68 -13.02
N GLU A 113 12.53 -6.89 -13.44
CA GLU A 113 13.81 -7.52 -13.07
C GLU A 113 15.03 -6.67 -13.40
N ARG A 114 15.08 -6.13 -14.62
CA ARG A 114 16.20 -5.30 -15.11
C ARG A 114 16.40 -4.02 -14.30
N ARG A 115 15.38 -3.58 -13.57
CA ARG A 115 15.38 -2.37 -12.73
C ARG A 115 15.51 -2.69 -11.24
N LEU A 116 15.48 -3.97 -10.86
CA LEU A 116 15.33 -4.44 -9.48
C LEU A 116 14.21 -3.68 -8.75
N GLU A 117 13.06 -3.52 -9.42
CA GLU A 117 11.94 -2.72 -8.91
C GLU A 117 10.66 -3.55 -8.83
N GLY A 118 9.99 -3.49 -7.68
CA GLY A 118 8.70 -4.12 -7.42
C GLY A 118 7.61 -3.09 -7.26
N TRP A 119 6.53 -3.21 -8.02
CA TRP A 119 5.33 -2.39 -7.86
C TRP A 119 4.25 -3.19 -7.14
N ARG A 120 3.68 -2.58 -6.11
CA ARG A 120 2.54 -3.11 -5.35
C ARG A 120 1.32 -2.25 -5.62
N VAL A 121 0.22 -2.87 -5.95
CA VAL A 121 -1.08 -2.23 -6.16
C VAL A 121 -1.87 -2.35 -4.86
N MET A 122 -2.02 -1.23 -4.16
CA MET A 122 -2.57 -1.18 -2.81
C MET A 122 -4.04 -0.74 -2.86
N GLY A 123 -4.95 -1.66 -2.51
CA GLY A 123 -6.36 -1.35 -2.30
C GLY A 123 -6.60 -0.62 -0.97
N GLU A 124 -7.29 0.52 -0.98
CA GLU A 124 -7.46 1.35 0.23
C GLU A 124 -8.21 0.62 1.36
N ARG A 125 -9.23 -0.15 0.99
CA ARG A 125 -10.09 -0.89 1.93
C ARG A 125 -9.32 -1.95 2.72
N PHE A 126 -8.39 -2.65 2.06
CA PHE A 126 -7.71 -3.80 2.65
C PHE A 126 -6.42 -3.44 3.40
N HIS A 127 -5.83 -2.28 3.12
CA HIS A 127 -4.52 -1.91 3.67
C HIS A 127 -4.55 -0.81 4.74
N LEU A 128 -5.71 -0.15 4.96
CA LEU A 128 -5.82 0.96 5.93
C LEU A 128 -6.71 0.66 7.14
N GLU A 129 -7.57 -0.36 7.07
CA GLU A 129 -8.56 -0.63 8.12
C GLU A 129 -7.93 -1.18 9.41
N GLN A 130 -6.93 -2.07 9.32
CA GLN A 130 -6.33 -2.71 10.50
C GLN A 130 -4.87 -2.29 10.71
N PRO A 131 -4.47 -1.91 11.95
CA PRO A 131 -3.06 -1.66 12.29
C PRO A 131 -2.14 -2.83 11.96
N GLU A 132 -2.62 -4.06 12.10
CA GLU A 132 -1.89 -5.30 11.85
C GLU A 132 -1.48 -5.45 10.39
N ASP A 133 -2.36 -5.09 9.45
CA ASP A 133 -2.09 -5.16 8.01
C ASP A 133 -1.02 -4.13 7.60
N ARG A 134 -1.08 -2.91 8.15
CA ARG A 134 -0.05 -1.90 7.93
C ARG A 134 1.32 -2.32 8.46
N ALA A 135 1.36 -2.95 9.64
CA ALA A 135 2.59 -3.46 10.21
C ALA A 135 3.18 -4.58 9.35
N ARG A 136 2.33 -5.50 8.87
CA ARG A 136 2.74 -6.57 7.94
C ARG A 136 3.28 -5.99 6.65
N ASP A 137 2.58 -5.04 6.02
CA ASP A 137 3.01 -4.39 4.78
C ASP A 137 4.33 -3.64 4.92
N PHE A 138 4.56 -3.02 6.07
CA PHE A 138 5.80 -2.32 6.38
C PHE A 138 6.97 -3.28 6.53
N ILE A 139 6.79 -4.38 7.27
CA ILE A 139 7.81 -5.43 7.42
C ILE A 139 8.14 -6.04 6.05
N MET A 140 7.12 -6.35 5.26
CA MET A 140 7.25 -6.88 3.90
C MET A 140 8.08 -5.97 3.01
N LYS A 141 7.71 -4.70 2.96
CA LYS A 141 8.41 -3.69 2.18
C LYS A 141 9.87 -3.56 2.63
N THR A 142 10.10 -3.54 3.94
CA THR A 142 11.45 -3.46 4.52
C THR A 142 12.30 -4.67 4.12
N GLN A 143 11.72 -5.87 4.14
CA GLN A 143 12.42 -7.09 3.77
C GLN A 143 12.81 -7.09 2.28
N LEU A 144 11.90 -6.72 1.37
CA LEU A 144 12.21 -6.57 -0.05
C LEU A 144 13.29 -5.51 -0.30
N MET A 145 13.17 -4.36 0.37
CA MET A 145 14.18 -3.30 0.29
C MET A 145 15.55 -3.73 0.82
N SER A 146 15.59 -4.56 1.86
CA SER A 146 16.86 -5.09 2.39
C SER A 146 17.61 -6.00 1.40
N GLN A 147 16.89 -6.54 0.41
CA GLN A 147 17.43 -7.36 -0.66
C GLN A 147 17.83 -6.52 -1.89
N GLY A 148 17.78 -5.20 -1.79
CA GLY A 148 18.09 -4.29 -2.89
C GLY A 148 16.94 -4.09 -3.88
N ILE A 149 15.75 -4.65 -3.60
CA ILE A 149 14.57 -4.42 -4.45
C ILE A 149 13.94 -3.08 -4.06
N LYS A 150 13.86 -2.17 -5.01
CA LYS A 150 13.11 -0.93 -4.81
C LYS A 150 11.61 -1.21 -4.88
N VAL A 151 10.87 -0.85 -3.83
CA VAL A 151 9.41 -1.08 -3.77
C VAL A 151 8.64 0.22 -3.93
N ILE A 152 7.73 0.26 -4.92
CA ILE A 152 6.79 1.36 -5.17
C ILE A 152 5.38 0.89 -4.84
N ASP A 153 4.67 1.69 -4.05
CA ASP A 153 3.25 1.46 -3.73
C ASP A 153 2.41 2.35 -4.63
N LEU A 154 1.54 1.74 -5.41
CA LEU A 154 0.56 2.37 -6.31
C LEU A 154 -0.81 2.22 -5.68
N TRP A 155 -1.41 3.32 -5.24
CA TRP A 155 -2.71 3.29 -4.57
C TRP A 155 -3.86 3.15 -5.58
N GLU A 156 -4.85 2.34 -5.25
CA GLU A 156 -6.05 2.12 -6.07
C GLU A 156 -6.73 3.43 -6.48
N THR A 157 -7.04 4.30 -5.52
CA THR A 157 -7.70 5.59 -5.80
C THR A 157 -6.89 6.47 -6.75
N ASP A 158 -5.56 6.44 -6.62
CA ASP A 158 -4.64 7.18 -7.48
C ASP A 158 -4.63 6.61 -8.91
N LEU A 159 -4.67 5.29 -9.06
CA LEU A 159 -4.79 4.59 -10.34
C LEU A 159 -6.16 4.81 -10.99
N LEU A 160 -7.24 4.95 -10.22
CA LEU A 160 -8.56 5.17 -10.79
C LEU A 160 -8.80 6.63 -11.19
N THR A 161 -8.20 7.59 -10.49
CA THR A 161 -8.48 9.02 -10.69
C THR A 161 -7.42 9.77 -11.49
N ARG A 162 -6.16 9.33 -11.46
CA ARG A 162 -5.01 10.05 -12.05
C ARG A 162 -3.88 9.13 -12.52
N ARG A 163 -4.24 7.99 -13.14
CA ARG A 163 -3.29 6.95 -13.57
C ARG A 163 -2.10 7.47 -14.37
N ASP A 164 -2.32 8.33 -15.36
CA ASP A 164 -1.26 8.78 -16.26
C ASP A 164 -0.14 9.49 -15.49
N PHE A 165 -0.53 10.35 -14.55
CA PHE A 165 0.41 11.06 -13.68
C PHE A 165 1.15 10.09 -12.76
N VAL A 166 0.43 9.22 -12.07
CA VAL A 166 0.99 8.31 -11.05
C VAL A 166 1.93 7.28 -11.69
N LEU A 167 1.53 6.70 -12.81
CA LEU A 167 2.31 5.70 -13.53
C LEU A 167 3.50 6.30 -14.26
N SER A 168 3.34 7.47 -14.88
CA SER A 168 4.48 8.19 -15.45
C SER A 168 5.48 8.58 -14.36
N LEU A 169 5.00 9.04 -13.20
CA LEU A 169 5.84 9.35 -12.05
C LEU A 169 6.56 8.11 -11.52
N ALA A 170 5.87 6.99 -11.34
CA ALA A 170 6.45 5.73 -10.90
C ALA A 170 7.53 5.24 -11.90
N TRP A 171 7.24 5.35 -13.19
CA TRP A 171 8.14 4.95 -14.26
C TRP A 171 9.37 5.85 -14.40
N GLU A 172 9.21 7.17 -14.38
CA GLU A 172 10.31 8.13 -14.54
C GLU A 172 11.16 8.22 -13.27
N ARG A 173 10.49 8.32 -12.11
CA ARG A 173 11.14 8.39 -10.80
C ARG A 173 11.42 7.02 -10.23
N SER A 174 11.92 6.12 -11.07
CA SER A 174 12.71 5.00 -10.54
C SER A 174 13.84 5.47 -9.59
N ALA A 175 14.16 6.76 -9.55
CA ALA A 175 14.85 7.44 -8.46
C ALA A 175 13.86 7.95 -7.37
N SER A 176 13.78 7.22 -6.25
CA SER A 176 13.16 7.63 -4.96
C SER A 176 11.90 8.52 -5.03
N VAL A 177 10.72 7.92 -4.95
CA VAL A 177 9.60 8.61 -4.29
C VAL A 177 10.00 8.70 -2.83
N LYS A 178 10.52 9.86 -2.39
CA LYS A 178 10.72 10.11 -0.96
C LYS A 178 9.41 9.73 -0.27
N SER A 179 9.48 8.72 0.57
CA SER A 179 8.37 8.35 1.44
C SER A 179 7.83 9.62 2.08
N ARG A 180 6.50 9.70 2.16
CA ARG A 180 5.76 10.74 2.87
C ARG A 180 6.54 11.04 4.16
N ALA A 181 7.04 12.28 4.31
CA ALA A 181 7.75 12.65 5.51
C ALA A 181 6.88 12.26 6.72
N PRO A 182 7.42 11.59 7.75
CA PRO A 182 6.66 11.40 8.98
C PRO A 182 6.25 12.79 9.46
N PHE A 183 4.95 13.00 9.63
CA PHE A 183 4.42 14.21 10.25
C PHE A 183 5.20 14.47 11.54
N GLY A 184 5.92 15.60 11.62
CA GLY A 184 6.44 16.09 12.90
C GLY A 184 7.91 16.51 13.01
N SER A 185 8.63 16.87 11.94
CA SER A 185 9.90 17.62 12.11
C SER A 185 9.69 19.12 11.85
N THR A 186 9.01 19.80 12.78
CA THR A 186 9.21 21.25 12.93
C THR A 186 10.57 21.44 13.60
N GLY A 187 11.48 22.10 12.88
CA GLY A 187 12.84 22.39 13.33
C GLY A 187 12.87 23.26 14.59
N GLY A 188 14.03 23.18 15.26
CA GLY A 188 14.45 24.18 16.23
C GLY A 188 14.98 25.45 15.58
#